data_AF-A0A7S3R281-F1
#
_entry.id   AF-A0A7S3R281-F1
#
_cell.length_a   1.000
_cell.length_b   1.000
_cell.length_c   1.000
_cell.angle_alpha   90.00
_cell.angle_beta   90.00
_cell.angle_gamma   90.00
#
_symmetry.space_group_name_H-M   'P 1'
#
loop_
_entity.id
_entity.type
_entity.pdbx_description
1 polymer ?
#
loop_
_entity_poly.entity_id
_entity_poly.type
_entity_poly.pdbx_seq_one_letter_code
_entity_poly.pdbx_strand_id
1 'polypeptide(L)'
;MFVLEKLEVSAGLHTQDSTQVSDATPIEATFHALPGELILGRPLKKGAPGKSDILCANDSSISKEHAVLQLGSTPGYGLGPTVELKDISRFGTYFRGQKLENGGSVSLQNGDVFKLGHKTCFRLRLKPILLYSSTDLLPDLKAHASTLDAHVCTKWSPQVTHVIQEAGSELVPAAVAATLTHFPVVTGAWLAAMTSRKFFAAPDLPNPAVYQPDAVLLPQPSGAGAPYMRTPFSAVLALRSETQLLQGLHFTFSRGFEDAGLQACISLLGGVVSEAPSKESLMVTSGTCQTPTDALPPAMSAITAAELLVCITTKDRGALNCRLASPTQPPRKVLLPPGQQQQQQQQQQ
;
A
#
# COMPACT_ATOMS: atom_id res chain seq x y z
N MET A 1 -0.68 -0.76 11.97
CA MET A 1 -0.24 0.48 12.65
C MET A 1 -1.38 1.06 13.47
N PHE A 2 -1.05 1.53 14.67
CA PHE A 2 -1.99 2.17 15.61
C PHE A 2 -1.87 3.67 15.50
N VAL A 3 -2.99 4.38 15.59
CA VAL A 3 -3.03 5.83 15.56
C VAL A 3 -3.82 6.31 16.78
N LEU A 4 -3.19 7.13 17.62
CA LEU A 4 -3.81 7.78 18.76
C LEU A 4 -4.05 9.25 18.42
N GLU A 5 -5.31 9.64 18.32
CA GLU A 5 -5.74 11.01 18.09
C GLU A 5 -6.04 11.65 19.44
N LYS A 6 -5.19 12.58 19.89
CA LYS A 6 -5.49 13.42 21.06
C LYS A 6 -6.54 14.44 20.64
N LEU A 7 -7.67 14.46 21.35
CA LEU A 7 -8.82 15.27 20.98
C LEU A 7 -8.78 16.63 21.68
N GLU A 8 -9.18 17.69 20.97
CA GLU A 8 -9.42 18.99 21.59
C GLU A 8 -10.72 18.93 22.39
N VAL A 9 -10.60 18.98 23.72
CA VAL A 9 -11.76 19.02 24.60
C VAL A 9 -12.23 20.47 24.70
N SER A 10 -13.22 20.82 23.87
CA SER A 10 -13.95 22.08 24.03
C SER A 10 -14.77 22.06 25.33
N ALA A 11 -15.09 23.25 25.87
CA ALA A 11 -15.67 23.43 27.20
C ALA A 11 -17.00 22.69 27.47
N GLY A 12 -17.62 22.05 26.48
CA GLY A 12 -18.84 21.24 26.62
C GLY A 12 -18.64 19.73 26.85
N LEU A 13 -17.42 19.19 26.66
CA LEU A 13 -17.11 17.76 26.83
C LEU A 13 -16.74 17.37 28.28
N HIS A 14 -17.01 18.25 29.24
CA HIS A 14 -16.72 18.01 30.67
C HIS A 14 -17.74 17.09 31.36
N THR A 15 -18.77 16.64 30.66
CA THR A 15 -19.64 15.58 31.18
C THR A 15 -18.88 14.25 31.21
N GLN A 16 -19.11 13.45 32.25
CA GLN A 16 -18.46 12.14 32.42
C GLN A 16 -18.81 11.14 31.28
N ASP A 17 -19.64 11.54 30.33
CA ASP A 17 -20.15 10.69 29.27
C ASP A 17 -19.23 10.75 28.05
N SER A 18 -18.18 9.92 28.03
CA SER A 18 -17.29 9.79 26.87
C SER A 18 -17.98 9.12 25.67
N THR A 19 -19.28 8.84 25.74
CA THR A 19 -20.10 8.23 24.69
C THR A 19 -20.52 9.22 23.60
N GLN A 20 -20.38 10.55 23.82
CA GLN A 20 -20.80 11.58 22.88
C GLN A 20 -19.66 12.23 22.06
N VAL A 21 -18.50 11.57 21.96
CA VAL A 21 -17.40 12.08 21.14
C VAL A 21 -17.62 11.66 19.69
N SER A 22 -18.10 12.60 18.87
CA SER A 22 -18.31 12.36 17.44
C SER A 22 -16.98 12.25 16.70
N ASP A 23 -16.97 11.56 15.55
CA ASP A 23 -15.83 11.48 14.64
C ASP A 23 -15.34 12.85 14.14
N ALA A 24 -16.21 13.88 14.19
CA ALA A 24 -15.89 15.25 13.79
C ALA A 24 -15.18 16.07 14.88
N THR A 25 -14.92 15.51 16.06
CA THR A 25 -14.22 16.22 17.14
C THR A 25 -12.80 16.62 16.67
N PRO A 26 -12.39 17.89 16.83
CA PRO A 26 -11.07 18.35 16.40
C PRO A 26 -9.93 17.58 17.08
N ILE A 27 -8.86 17.36 16.32
CA ILE A 27 -7.68 16.60 16.75
C ILE A 27 -6.57 17.60 17.07
N GLU A 28 -6.11 17.60 18.33
CA GLU A 28 -5.00 18.43 18.82
C GLU A 28 -3.65 17.87 18.32
N ALA A 29 -3.49 16.55 18.39
CA ALA A 29 -2.26 15.88 18.01
C ALA A 29 -2.54 14.43 17.59
N THR A 30 -1.72 13.90 16.70
CA THR A 30 -1.82 12.52 16.24
C THR A 30 -0.50 11.80 16.48
N PHE A 31 -0.57 10.60 17.05
CA PHE A 31 0.58 9.74 17.31
C PHE A 31 0.40 8.42 16.55
N HIS A 32 1.42 8.00 15.81
CA HIS A 32 1.46 6.75 15.08
C HIS A 32 2.36 5.78 15.82
N ALA A 33 1.88 4.58 16.11
CA ALA A 33 2.59 3.62 16.93
C ALA A 33 2.64 2.24 16.31
N LEU A 34 3.74 1.56 16.63
CA LEU A 34 3.98 0.16 16.31
C LEU A 34 3.41 -0.74 17.41
N PRO A 35 3.21 -2.04 17.15
CA PRO A 35 2.98 -3.02 18.21
C PRO A 35 4.05 -2.92 19.31
N GLY A 36 3.62 -3.11 20.55
CA GLY A 36 4.45 -2.97 21.74
C GLY A 36 3.74 -2.25 22.87
N GLU A 37 4.48 -1.94 23.91
CA GLU A 37 4.00 -1.17 25.06
C GLU A 37 4.24 0.33 24.84
N LEU A 38 3.22 1.15 25.10
CA LEU A 38 3.32 2.61 25.18
C LEU A 38 2.84 3.12 26.53
N ILE A 39 3.62 4.01 27.14
CA ILE A 39 3.27 4.66 28.40
C ILE A 39 2.78 6.08 28.10
N LEU A 40 1.58 6.39 28.60
CA LEU A 40 0.97 7.73 28.53
C LEU A 40 1.13 8.41 29.89
N GLY A 41 1.55 9.67 29.90
CA GLY A 41 1.74 10.39 31.16
C GLY A 41 2.15 11.84 30.97
N ARG A 42 2.39 12.55 32.08
CA ARG A 42 2.84 13.96 32.05
C ARG A 42 4.35 14.08 32.25
N PRO A 43 4.99 15.15 31.76
CA PRO A 43 6.40 15.37 31.97
C PRO A 43 6.76 15.58 33.47
N LEU A 44 7.98 15.20 33.86
CA LEU A 44 8.47 15.32 35.25
C LEU A 44 8.59 16.77 35.72
N LYS A 45 9.00 17.66 34.81
CA LYS A 45 9.08 19.12 34.96
C LYS A 45 8.56 19.76 33.67
N LYS A 46 8.04 20.99 33.74
CA LYS A 46 7.63 21.74 32.55
C LYS A 46 8.81 21.85 31.59
N GLY A 47 8.69 21.29 30.38
CA GLY A 47 9.74 21.28 29.36
C GLY A 47 10.82 20.20 29.48
N ALA A 48 10.72 19.26 30.43
CA ALA A 48 11.67 18.13 30.54
C ALA A 48 11.09 16.84 29.93
N PRO A 49 11.91 15.97 29.33
CA PRO A 49 11.46 14.64 28.90
C PRO A 49 10.93 13.87 30.11
N GLY A 50 9.73 13.28 29.97
CA GLY A 50 9.15 12.38 30.95
C GLY A 50 9.66 10.95 30.78
N LYS A 51 9.26 10.04 31.69
CA LYS A 51 9.46 8.59 31.52
C LYS A 51 8.44 7.98 30.54
N SER A 52 7.37 8.70 30.23
CA SER A 52 6.32 8.27 29.31
C SER A 52 6.71 8.51 27.86
N ASP A 53 6.23 7.63 26.98
CA ASP A 53 6.38 7.75 25.54
C ASP A 53 5.57 8.93 25.00
N ILE A 54 4.27 9.02 25.35
CA ILE A 54 3.41 10.12 24.93
C ILE A 54 3.15 11.06 26.10
N LEU A 55 3.64 12.30 25.94
CA LEU A 55 3.56 13.34 26.96
C LEU A 55 2.30 14.18 26.83
N CYS A 56 1.42 14.07 27.83
CA CYS A 56 0.23 14.89 27.99
C CYS A 56 0.58 16.12 28.84
N ALA A 57 1.05 17.19 28.19
CA ALA A 57 1.34 18.45 28.85
C ALA A 57 0.06 19.19 29.26
N ASN A 58 0.20 20.12 30.22
CA ASN A 58 -0.86 21.05 30.66
C ASN A 58 -2.10 20.43 31.35
N ASP A 59 -2.06 19.14 31.70
CA ASP A 59 -3.08 18.50 32.54
C ASP A 59 -2.47 18.03 33.88
N SER A 60 -2.78 18.75 34.96
CA SER A 60 -2.28 18.42 36.30
C SER A 60 -2.94 17.17 36.90
N SER A 61 -4.06 16.71 36.34
CA SER A 61 -4.73 15.47 36.75
C SER A 61 -4.08 14.22 36.13
N ILE A 62 -3.10 14.39 35.24
CA ILE A 62 -2.36 13.28 34.67
C ILE A 62 -1.18 12.90 35.58
N SER A 63 -0.95 11.59 35.71
CA SER A 63 0.16 11.06 36.52
C SER A 63 1.42 11.03 35.65
N LYS A 64 2.60 11.01 36.28
CA LYS A 64 3.87 10.98 35.54
C LYS A 64 3.92 9.79 34.57
N GLU A 65 3.40 8.67 35.04
CA GLU A 65 3.02 7.49 34.26
C GLU A 65 1.55 7.26 34.65
N HIS A 66 0.63 7.33 33.68
CA HIS A 66 -0.81 7.37 33.93
C HIS A 66 -1.51 6.14 33.40
N ALA A 67 -1.24 5.78 32.15
CA ALA A 67 -1.81 4.59 31.55
C ALA A 67 -0.78 3.88 30.69
N VAL A 68 -0.96 2.58 30.53
CA VAL A 68 -0.18 1.75 29.62
C VAL A 68 -1.12 1.26 28.51
N LEU A 69 -0.71 1.45 27.26
CA LEU A 69 -1.33 0.84 26.09
C LEU A 69 -0.47 -0.32 25.63
N GLN A 70 -1.02 -1.52 25.69
CA GLN A 70 -0.44 -2.70 25.08
C GLN A 70 -1.01 -2.86 23.67
N LEU A 71 -0.17 -2.65 22.67
CA LEU A 71 -0.51 -2.76 21.25
C LEU A 71 -0.04 -4.12 20.74
N GLY A 72 -0.99 -5.03 20.49
CA GLY A 72 -0.71 -6.37 19.99
C GLY A 72 -0.41 -6.39 18.48
N SER A 73 0.09 -7.52 17.99
CA SER A 73 0.18 -7.77 16.54
C SER A 73 -1.12 -8.41 16.03
N THR A 74 -1.44 -8.22 14.76
CA THR A 74 -2.61 -8.78 14.10
C THR A 74 -2.34 -10.25 13.74
N PRO A 75 -3.04 -11.24 14.33
CA PRO A 75 -2.83 -12.64 13.98
C PRO A 75 -3.53 -12.94 12.64
N GLY A 76 -2.85 -12.63 11.53
CA GLY A 76 -3.31 -12.95 10.18
C GLY A 76 -4.41 -12.01 9.64
N TYR A 77 -4.81 -12.25 8.39
CA TYR A 77 -5.79 -11.41 7.68
C TYR A 77 -7.19 -11.58 8.30
N GLY A 78 -7.78 -10.51 8.84
CA GLY A 78 -9.19 -10.48 9.27
C GLY A 78 -9.43 -10.53 10.79
N LEU A 79 -8.43 -10.86 11.61
CA LEU A 79 -8.50 -10.69 13.07
C LEU A 79 -7.86 -9.36 13.42
N GLY A 80 -8.65 -8.33 13.74
CA GLY A 80 -8.11 -7.00 14.07
C GLY A 80 -7.09 -7.04 15.21
N PRO A 81 -6.10 -6.14 15.24
CA PRO A 81 -5.08 -6.14 16.28
C PRO A 81 -5.71 -5.93 17.66
N THR A 82 -5.15 -6.58 18.67
CA THR A 82 -5.57 -6.41 20.06
C THR A 82 -4.96 -5.14 20.63
N VAL A 83 -5.77 -4.33 21.31
CA VAL A 83 -5.28 -3.17 22.07
C VAL A 83 -5.85 -3.24 23.47
N GLU A 84 -4.99 -3.15 24.47
CA GLU A 84 -5.38 -3.14 25.89
C GLU A 84 -4.92 -1.85 26.54
N LEU A 85 -5.83 -1.18 27.25
CA LEU A 85 -5.59 0.01 28.04
C LEU A 85 -5.62 -0.34 29.52
N LYS A 86 -4.54 -0.06 30.23
CA LYS A 86 -4.40 -0.31 31.67
C LYS A 86 -4.20 1.00 32.43
N ASP A 87 -4.98 1.21 33.49
CA ASP A 87 -4.80 2.33 34.39
C ASP A 87 -3.68 2.04 35.40
N ILE A 88 -2.75 2.97 35.57
CA ILE A 88 -1.70 2.92 36.61
C ILE A 88 -1.62 4.25 37.38
N SER A 89 -2.68 5.07 37.27
CA SER A 89 -2.65 6.46 37.69
C SER A 89 -3.24 6.70 39.08
N ARG A 90 -2.97 7.89 39.62
CA ARG A 90 -3.62 8.37 40.87
C ARG A 90 -5.06 8.84 40.67
N PHE A 91 -5.36 9.45 39.51
CA PHE A 91 -6.64 10.13 39.26
C PHE A 91 -7.63 9.29 38.45
N GLY A 92 -7.13 8.20 37.86
CA GLY A 92 -7.87 7.22 37.09
C GLY A 92 -7.94 7.51 35.61
N THR A 93 -8.15 6.43 34.87
CA THR A 93 -8.45 6.39 33.45
C THR A 93 -9.93 6.05 33.28
N TYR A 94 -10.59 6.67 32.30
CA TYR A 94 -12.01 6.49 32.03
C TYR A 94 -12.23 5.95 30.62
N PHE A 95 -13.10 4.96 30.51
CA PHE A 95 -13.51 4.36 29.25
C PHE A 95 -15.03 4.22 29.23
N ARG A 96 -15.69 4.72 28.17
CA ARG A 96 -17.16 4.75 28.04
C ARG A 96 -17.87 5.30 29.30
N GLY A 97 -17.32 6.38 29.83
CA GLY A 97 -17.77 7.07 31.04
C GLY A 97 -17.54 6.36 32.37
N GLN A 98 -17.00 5.14 32.36
CA GLN A 98 -16.68 4.40 33.57
C GLN A 98 -15.21 4.55 33.92
N LYS A 99 -14.93 4.78 35.21
CA LYS A 99 -13.55 4.79 35.73
C LYS A 99 -13.05 3.36 35.81
N LEU A 100 -11.90 3.08 35.20
CA LEU A 100 -11.22 1.80 35.39
C LEU A 100 -10.74 1.67 36.83
N GLU A 101 -10.75 0.45 37.37
CA GLU A 101 -10.10 0.16 38.63
C GLU A 101 -8.60 0.41 38.52
N ASN A 102 -7.95 0.85 39.61
CA ASN A 102 -6.51 1.07 39.59
C ASN A 102 -5.77 -0.26 39.33
N GLY A 103 -4.93 -0.30 38.31
CA GLY A 103 -4.31 -1.54 37.82
C GLY A 103 -5.20 -2.39 36.92
N GLY A 104 -6.48 -2.03 36.78
CA GLY A 104 -7.43 -2.67 35.88
C GLY A 104 -7.18 -2.32 34.42
N SER A 105 -7.65 -3.20 33.53
CA SER A 105 -7.45 -3.07 32.09
C SER A 105 -8.73 -3.32 31.29
N VAL A 106 -8.76 -2.78 30.06
CA VAL A 106 -9.87 -2.95 29.13
C VAL A 106 -9.34 -3.08 27.70
N SER A 107 -9.99 -3.90 26.88
CA SER A 107 -9.68 -3.97 25.45
C SER A 107 -10.34 -2.81 24.69
N LEU A 108 -9.57 -2.16 23.83
CA LEU A 108 -10.03 -1.10 22.94
C LEU A 108 -10.23 -1.64 21.51
N GLN A 109 -11.21 -1.07 20.82
CA GLN A 109 -11.49 -1.31 19.40
C GLN A 109 -11.21 -0.06 18.57
N ASN A 110 -11.19 -0.21 17.24
CA ASN A 110 -11.09 0.94 16.34
C ASN A 110 -12.22 1.95 16.59
N GLY A 111 -11.87 3.21 16.78
CA GLY A 111 -12.80 4.31 17.07
C GLY A 111 -13.09 4.53 18.56
N ASP A 112 -12.68 3.62 19.44
CA ASP A 112 -12.90 3.78 20.88
C ASP A 112 -12.19 5.02 21.42
N VAL A 113 -12.85 5.69 22.36
CA VAL A 113 -12.34 6.89 23.04
C VAL A 113 -12.14 6.59 24.51
N PHE A 114 -10.98 7.00 25.03
CA PHE A 114 -10.67 6.92 26.46
C PHE A 114 -10.14 8.26 26.95
N LYS A 115 -10.29 8.50 28.25
CA LYS A 115 -9.90 9.74 28.91
C LYS A 115 -8.93 9.48 30.04
N LEU A 116 -7.84 10.22 30.07
CA LEU A 116 -6.84 10.21 31.13
C LEU A 116 -7.12 11.38 32.08
N GLY A 117 -7.27 11.10 33.37
CA GLY A 117 -7.61 12.13 34.35
C GLY A 117 -8.92 12.85 33.99
N HIS A 118 -8.89 14.18 34.00
CA HIS A 118 -10.10 14.99 33.86
C HIS A 118 -10.33 15.52 32.45
N LYS A 119 -9.29 15.86 31.69
CA LYS A 119 -9.41 16.66 30.46
C LYS A 119 -8.83 16.03 29.21
N THR A 120 -7.95 15.05 29.33
CA THR A 120 -7.21 14.56 28.16
C THR A 120 -7.91 13.35 27.57
N CYS A 121 -8.42 13.49 26.35
CA CYS A 121 -9.09 12.41 25.62
C CYS A 121 -8.25 11.94 24.44
N PHE A 122 -8.27 10.63 24.20
CA PHE A 122 -7.66 10.01 23.03
C PHE A 122 -8.69 9.14 22.32
N ARG A 123 -8.65 9.16 20.98
CA ARG A 123 -9.33 8.18 20.14
C ARG A 123 -8.32 7.22 19.53
N LEU A 124 -8.60 5.93 19.63
CA LEU A 124 -7.83 4.90 18.95
C LEU A 124 -8.32 4.73 17.51
N ARG A 125 -7.40 4.71 16.56
CA ARG A 125 -7.65 4.36 15.16
C ARG A 125 -6.68 3.26 14.73
N LEU A 126 -7.20 2.27 14.01
CA LEU A 126 -6.42 1.18 13.46
C LEU A 126 -6.24 1.43 11.96
N LYS A 127 -4.99 1.58 11.50
CA LYS A 127 -4.65 1.76 10.09
C LYS A 127 -3.80 0.57 9.63
N PRO A 128 -4.38 -0.39 8.88
CA PRO A 128 -3.62 -1.52 8.37
C PRO A 128 -2.58 -1.04 7.34
N ILE A 129 -1.41 -1.67 7.34
CA ILE A 129 -0.40 -1.45 6.31
C ILE A 129 -0.39 -2.70 5.44
N LEU A 130 -0.96 -2.57 4.24
CA LEU A 130 -0.94 -3.60 3.20
C LEU A 130 0.18 -3.26 2.23
N LEU A 131 1.26 -4.04 2.24
CA LEU A 131 2.45 -3.86 1.42
C LEU A 131 2.40 -4.82 0.23
N TYR A 132 2.48 -4.30 -0.98
CA TYR A 132 2.76 -5.13 -2.14
C TYR A 132 4.25 -5.19 -2.43
N SER A 133 4.75 -6.39 -2.72
CA SER A 133 6.08 -6.62 -3.27
C SER A 133 5.98 -7.64 -4.39
N SER A 134 6.61 -7.38 -5.54
CA SER A 134 6.58 -8.28 -6.70
C SER A 134 7.37 -9.57 -6.48
N THR A 135 8.35 -9.52 -5.59
CA THR A 135 9.14 -10.67 -5.15
C THR A 135 9.01 -10.85 -3.64
N ASP A 136 9.45 -12.00 -3.15
CA ASP A 136 9.67 -12.17 -1.74
C ASP A 136 10.61 -11.09 -1.21
N LEU A 137 10.20 -10.44 -0.12
CA LEU A 137 11.05 -9.48 0.57
C LEU A 137 12.32 -10.17 1.09
N LEU A 138 13.44 -9.44 1.06
CA LEU A 138 14.66 -9.86 1.72
C LEU A 138 14.42 -10.01 3.24
N PRO A 139 15.18 -10.88 3.94
CA PRO A 139 14.98 -11.15 5.36
C PRO A 139 14.88 -9.89 6.23
N ASP A 140 15.74 -8.90 6.00
CA ASP A 140 15.75 -7.65 6.77
C ASP A 140 14.47 -6.84 6.55
N LEU A 141 13.99 -6.76 5.31
CA LEU A 141 12.72 -6.07 4.99
C LEU A 141 11.51 -6.83 5.56
N LYS A 142 11.55 -8.17 5.59
CA LYS A 142 10.54 -9.00 6.26
C LYS A 142 10.50 -8.70 7.76
N ALA A 143 11.66 -8.52 8.40
CA ALA A 143 11.73 -8.17 9.82
C ALA A 143 11.13 -6.78 10.10
N HIS A 144 11.43 -5.79 9.25
CA HIS A 144 10.81 -4.46 9.36
C HIS A 144 9.30 -4.50 9.12
N ALA A 145 8.84 -5.20 8.08
CA ALA A 145 7.42 -5.37 7.80
C ALA A 145 6.68 -6.07 8.97
N SER A 146 7.27 -7.12 9.55
CA SER A 146 6.72 -7.80 10.72
C SER A 146 6.64 -6.87 11.94
N THR A 147 7.67 -6.05 12.17
CA THR A 147 7.68 -5.07 13.27
C THR A 147 6.60 -3.99 13.10
N LEU A 148 6.27 -3.63 11.85
CA LEU A 148 5.17 -2.71 11.52
C LEU A 148 3.79 -3.33 11.64
N ASP A 149 3.72 -4.64 11.87
CA ASP A 149 2.51 -5.45 11.69
C ASP A 149 1.91 -5.23 10.30
N ALA A 150 2.78 -5.13 9.30
CA ALA A 150 2.42 -4.94 7.92
C ALA A 150 2.14 -6.29 7.26
N HIS A 151 1.03 -6.36 6.54
CA HIS A 151 0.67 -7.55 5.78
C HIS A 151 1.25 -7.45 4.37
N VAL A 152 2.15 -8.38 4.04
CA VAL A 152 2.87 -8.40 2.77
C VAL A 152 2.13 -9.30 1.78
N CYS A 153 1.75 -8.73 0.64
CA CYS A 153 1.07 -9.39 -0.46
C CYS A 153 2.00 -9.50 -1.67
N THR A 154 1.98 -10.65 -2.34
CA THR A 154 2.63 -10.85 -3.66
C THR A 154 1.67 -10.67 -4.83
N LYS A 155 0.36 -10.64 -4.55
CA LYS A 155 -0.69 -10.33 -5.53
C LYS A 155 -1.19 -8.91 -5.32
N TRP A 156 -1.27 -8.14 -6.40
CA TRP A 156 -1.82 -6.80 -6.38
C TRP A 156 -3.32 -6.83 -6.06
N SER A 157 -3.78 -5.88 -5.25
CA SER A 157 -5.21 -5.65 -5.01
C SER A 157 -5.47 -4.16 -4.77
N PRO A 158 -6.71 -3.69 -5.01
CA PRO A 158 -7.08 -2.30 -4.70
C PRO A 158 -7.01 -1.93 -3.21
N GLN A 159 -6.85 -2.91 -2.32
CA GLN A 159 -6.71 -2.70 -0.87
C GLN A 159 -5.25 -2.41 -0.47
N VAL A 160 -4.28 -2.66 -1.36
CA VAL A 160 -2.87 -2.35 -1.11
C VAL A 160 -2.73 -0.88 -0.74
N THR A 161 -1.98 -0.61 0.33
CA THR A 161 -1.75 0.75 0.82
C THR A 161 -0.42 1.32 0.37
N HIS A 162 0.59 0.46 0.16
CA HIS A 162 1.92 0.87 -0.29
C HIS A 162 2.51 -0.21 -1.21
N VAL A 163 3.29 0.22 -2.20
CA VAL A 163 4.09 -0.67 -3.06
C VAL A 163 5.57 -0.51 -2.75
N ILE A 164 6.27 -1.63 -2.57
CA ILE A 164 7.73 -1.64 -2.51
C ILE A 164 8.28 -1.73 -3.93
N GLN A 165 9.04 -0.71 -4.33
CA GLN A 165 9.80 -0.66 -5.60
C GLN A 165 11.20 -0.14 -5.26
N GLU A 166 12.20 -1.01 -5.39
CA GLU A 166 13.60 -0.63 -5.16
C GLU A 166 14.14 0.27 -6.28
N ALA A 167 15.07 1.15 -5.91
CA ALA A 167 15.79 1.98 -6.86
C ALA A 167 16.61 1.12 -7.83
N GLY A 168 16.48 1.39 -9.12
CA GLY A 168 17.20 0.68 -10.17
C GLY A 168 16.74 -0.77 -10.42
N SER A 169 15.58 -1.18 -9.90
CA SER A 169 14.96 -2.45 -10.28
C SER A 169 13.95 -2.28 -11.42
N GLU A 170 13.55 -3.39 -12.04
CA GLU A 170 12.53 -3.41 -13.09
C GLU A 170 11.21 -2.86 -12.57
N LEU A 171 10.62 -1.92 -13.32
CA LEU A 171 9.34 -1.33 -12.96
C LEU A 171 8.24 -2.37 -13.03
N VAL A 172 7.50 -2.54 -11.94
CA VAL A 172 6.39 -3.47 -11.89
C VAL A 172 5.06 -2.76 -12.18
N PRO A 173 4.11 -3.40 -12.89
CA PRO A 173 2.82 -2.76 -13.18
C PRO A 173 2.05 -2.30 -11.93
N ALA A 174 2.17 -3.02 -10.81
CA ALA A 174 1.60 -2.61 -9.54
C ALA A 174 2.10 -1.24 -9.05
N ALA A 175 3.35 -0.86 -9.31
CA ALA A 175 3.88 0.46 -8.95
C ALA A 175 3.24 1.58 -9.81
N VAL A 176 2.93 1.29 -11.07
CA VAL A 176 2.18 2.20 -11.95
C VAL A 176 0.73 2.31 -11.49
N ALA A 177 0.08 1.19 -11.17
CA ALA A 177 -1.29 1.18 -10.65
C ALA A 177 -1.40 1.97 -9.34
N ALA A 178 -0.49 1.74 -8.39
CA ALA A 178 -0.40 2.50 -7.15
C ALA A 178 -0.20 4.00 -7.41
N THR A 179 0.64 4.35 -8.38
CA THR A 179 0.86 5.75 -8.75
C THR A 179 -0.42 6.40 -9.27
N LEU A 180 -1.16 5.72 -10.15
CA LEU A 180 -2.45 6.17 -10.71
C LEU A 180 -3.54 6.30 -9.63
N THR A 181 -3.54 5.45 -8.61
CA THR A 181 -4.47 5.54 -7.47
C THR A 181 -3.98 6.43 -6.33
N HIS A 182 -2.89 7.17 -6.54
CA HIS A 182 -2.24 8.02 -5.52
C HIS A 182 -1.75 7.26 -4.28
N PHE A 183 -1.59 5.95 -4.34
CA PHE A 183 -0.94 5.17 -3.29
C PHE A 183 0.58 5.38 -3.32
N PRO A 184 1.23 5.44 -2.15
CA PRO A 184 2.67 5.51 -2.06
C PRO A 184 3.38 4.33 -2.75
N VAL A 185 4.40 4.67 -3.55
CA VAL A 185 5.43 3.74 -3.99
C VAL A 185 6.70 4.11 -3.25
N VAL A 186 7.27 3.18 -2.51
CA VAL A 186 8.40 3.42 -1.61
C VAL A 186 9.47 2.35 -1.77
N THR A 187 10.68 2.66 -1.32
CA THR A 187 11.79 1.71 -1.19
C THR A 187 11.76 1.04 0.18
N GLY A 188 12.52 -0.04 0.36
CA GLY A 188 12.69 -0.71 1.65
C GLY A 188 13.24 0.20 2.76
N ALA A 189 13.94 1.27 2.41
CA ALA A 189 14.41 2.29 3.36
C ALA A 189 13.27 2.97 4.11
N TRP A 190 12.07 3.07 3.52
CA TRP A 190 10.89 3.58 4.23
C TRP A 190 10.50 2.68 5.41
N LEU A 191 10.54 1.36 5.24
CA LEU A 191 10.23 0.40 6.30
C LEU A 191 11.24 0.50 7.45
N ALA A 192 12.53 0.64 7.12
CA ALA A 192 13.57 0.87 8.12
C ALA A 192 13.33 2.18 8.89
N ALA A 193 12.97 3.27 8.20
CA ALA A 193 12.64 4.54 8.83
C ALA A 193 11.41 4.43 9.75
N MET A 194 10.35 3.76 9.29
CA MET A 194 9.11 3.54 10.02
C MET A 194 9.30 2.64 11.27
N THR A 195 10.35 1.83 11.31
CA THR A 195 10.66 0.96 12.46
C THR A 195 11.77 1.49 13.36
N SER A 196 12.32 2.67 13.04
CA SER A 196 13.41 3.29 13.82
C SER A 196 12.98 3.75 15.22
N ARG A 197 11.67 3.87 15.47
CA ARG A 197 11.09 4.29 16.75
C ARG A 197 9.81 3.51 17.02
N LYS A 198 9.46 3.35 18.30
CA LYS A 198 8.20 2.71 18.73
C LYS A 198 6.95 3.52 18.33
N PHE A 199 7.10 4.84 18.27
CA PHE A 199 6.03 5.74 17.84
C PHE A 199 6.60 7.02 17.21
N PHE A 200 5.74 7.74 16.51
CA PHE A 200 6.00 9.03 15.88
C PHE A 200 4.85 9.99 16.18
N ALA A 201 5.14 11.24 16.54
CA ALA A 201 4.16 12.30 16.41
C ALA A 201 3.97 12.63 14.92
N ALA A 202 2.77 13.07 14.51
CA ALA A 202 2.45 13.30 13.10
C ALA A 202 3.47 14.11 12.27
N PRO A 203 4.09 15.22 12.76
CA PRO A 203 5.09 15.91 11.94
C PRO A 203 6.38 15.09 11.73
N ASP A 204 6.65 14.11 12.59
CA ASP A 204 7.85 13.28 12.57
C ASP A 204 7.64 11.93 11.87
N LEU A 205 6.41 11.62 11.41
CA LEU A 205 6.13 10.38 10.71
C LEU A 205 6.92 10.34 9.39
N PRO A 206 7.68 9.27 9.10
CA PRO A 206 8.43 9.15 7.84
C PRO A 206 7.54 9.35 6.61
N ASN A 207 7.72 10.48 5.94
CA ASN A 207 6.94 10.85 4.77
C ASN A 207 7.27 9.88 3.61
N PRO A 208 6.30 9.08 3.12
CA PRO A 208 6.53 8.13 2.03
C PRO A 208 7.13 8.76 0.77
N ALA A 209 6.80 10.03 0.48
CA ALA A 209 7.29 10.71 -0.71
C ALA A 209 8.83 10.90 -0.73
N VAL A 210 9.47 10.95 0.45
CA VAL A 210 10.93 11.08 0.57
C VAL A 210 11.65 9.76 0.24
N TYR A 211 10.94 8.63 0.36
CA TYR A 211 11.50 7.30 0.17
C TYR A 211 11.07 6.64 -1.15
N GLN A 212 10.64 7.45 -2.11
CA GLN A 212 10.38 6.98 -3.48
C GLN A 212 11.69 6.54 -4.15
N PRO A 213 11.64 5.55 -5.06
CA PRO A 213 12.82 5.23 -5.87
C PRO A 213 13.21 6.47 -6.71
N ASP A 214 14.50 6.69 -6.90
CA ASP A 214 15.02 7.79 -7.75
C ASP A 214 14.81 7.45 -9.25
N ALA A 215 15.04 6.20 -9.60
CA ALA A 215 14.91 5.66 -10.94
C ALA A 215 14.48 4.20 -10.92
N VAL A 216 13.87 3.77 -12.02
CA VAL A 216 13.45 2.39 -12.28
C VAL A 216 13.97 1.95 -13.65
N LEU A 217 13.97 0.65 -13.89
CA LEU A 217 14.35 0.07 -15.17
C LEU A 217 13.10 -0.28 -15.98
N LEU A 218 13.02 0.24 -17.21
CA LEU A 218 12.03 -0.17 -18.18
C LEU A 218 12.66 -1.15 -19.18
N PRO A 219 12.01 -2.28 -19.49
CA PRO A 219 12.48 -3.19 -20.53
C PRO A 219 12.55 -2.44 -21.87
N GLN A 220 13.59 -2.71 -22.66
CA GLN A 220 13.75 -2.15 -24.00
C GLN A 220 13.43 -3.21 -25.06
N PRO A 221 12.93 -2.79 -26.24
CA PRO A 221 12.73 -3.72 -27.34
C PRO A 221 14.06 -4.32 -27.81
N SER A 222 14.01 -5.58 -28.25
CA SER A 222 15.16 -6.31 -28.80
C SER A 222 15.85 -5.49 -29.89
N GLY A 223 17.17 -5.29 -29.76
CA GLY A 223 17.99 -4.52 -30.70
C GLY A 223 18.39 -3.13 -30.20
N ALA A 224 17.78 -2.63 -29.13
CA ALA A 224 18.39 -1.54 -28.35
C ALA A 224 19.65 -2.09 -27.67
N GLY A 225 20.79 -1.40 -27.78
CA GLY A 225 22.09 -1.89 -27.29
C GLY A 225 22.17 -2.19 -25.78
N ALA A 226 21.13 -1.86 -25.00
CA ALA A 226 20.95 -2.25 -23.61
C ALA A 226 19.54 -2.85 -23.40
N PRO A 227 19.40 -3.93 -22.59
CA PRO A 227 18.12 -4.60 -22.36
C PRO A 227 17.11 -3.77 -21.54
N TYR A 228 17.61 -2.75 -20.83
CA TYR A 228 16.81 -1.88 -19.98
C TYR A 228 17.20 -0.42 -20.19
N MET A 229 16.20 0.46 -20.07
CA MET A 229 16.36 1.91 -20.01
C MET A 229 16.13 2.36 -18.57
N ARG A 230 17.09 3.10 -18.01
CA ARG A 230 16.91 3.76 -16.72
C ARG A 230 16.00 4.96 -16.90
N THR A 231 14.89 4.96 -16.19
CA THR A 231 13.86 6.01 -16.25
C THR A 231 13.74 6.67 -14.88
N PRO A 232 13.80 8.01 -14.77
CA PRO A 232 13.57 8.68 -13.51
C PRO A 232 12.15 8.40 -13.02
N PHE A 233 11.99 8.11 -11.73
CA PHE A 233 10.67 7.75 -11.20
C PHE A 233 9.65 8.90 -11.28
N SER A 234 10.13 10.15 -11.39
CA SER A 234 9.28 11.32 -11.67
C SER A 234 8.47 11.18 -12.97
N ALA A 235 8.97 10.45 -13.97
CA ALA A 235 8.21 10.16 -15.19
C ALA A 235 7.01 9.23 -14.90
N VAL A 236 7.18 8.26 -14.00
CA VAL A 236 6.08 7.39 -13.53
C VAL A 236 5.09 8.22 -12.72
N LEU A 237 5.56 9.07 -11.80
CA LEU A 237 4.69 9.96 -11.01
C LEU A 237 3.85 10.91 -11.86
N ALA A 238 4.36 11.34 -13.01
CA ALA A 238 3.63 12.18 -13.96
C ALA A 238 2.37 11.50 -14.50
N LEU A 239 2.23 10.17 -14.38
CA LEU A 239 1.02 9.44 -14.76
C LEU A 239 -0.17 9.74 -13.86
N ARG A 240 0.01 10.33 -12.67
CA ARG A 240 -1.09 10.71 -11.76
C ARG A 240 -2.17 11.59 -12.37
N SER A 241 -1.82 12.38 -13.38
CA SER A 241 -2.77 13.24 -14.10
C SER A 241 -3.40 12.57 -15.33
N GLU A 242 -3.00 11.34 -15.63
CA GLU A 242 -3.39 10.63 -16.84
C GLU A 242 -4.57 9.69 -16.55
N THR A 243 -5.58 9.74 -17.40
CA THR A 243 -6.81 8.93 -17.22
C THR A 243 -7.36 8.37 -18.51
N GLN A 244 -6.83 8.79 -19.67
CA GLN A 244 -7.42 8.49 -20.98
C GLN A 244 -6.41 7.92 -21.96
N LEU A 245 -5.16 7.69 -21.54
CA LEU A 245 -4.09 7.18 -22.41
C LEU A 245 -4.49 5.90 -23.17
N LEU A 246 -5.32 5.04 -22.58
CA LEU A 246 -5.77 3.78 -23.17
C LEU A 246 -7.26 3.80 -23.54
N GLN A 247 -7.90 4.97 -23.52
CA GLN A 247 -9.32 5.10 -23.87
C GLN A 247 -9.60 4.57 -25.27
N GLY A 248 -10.64 3.73 -25.38
CA GLY A 248 -11.09 3.09 -26.61
C GLY A 248 -10.31 1.83 -27.00
N LEU A 249 -9.34 1.40 -26.20
CA LEU A 249 -8.59 0.15 -26.43
C LEU A 249 -9.16 -0.98 -25.58
N HIS A 250 -9.29 -2.16 -26.17
CA HIS A 250 -9.76 -3.36 -25.49
C HIS A 250 -8.66 -4.43 -25.48
N PHE A 251 -8.27 -4.83 -24.28
CA PHE A 251 -7.21 -5.79 -24.03
C PHE A 251 -7.83 -7.12 -23.63
N THR A 252 -7.50 -8.18 -24.37
CA THR A 252 -7.87 -9.55 -24.06
C THR A 252 -6.65 -10.31 -23.60
N PHE A 253 -6.74 -10.94 -22.43
CA PHE A 253 -5.65 -11.74 -21.87
C PHE A 253 -5.88 -13.23 -22.11
N SER A 254 -4.80 -13.95 -22.42
CA SER A 254 -4.82 -15.41 -22.47
C SER A 254 -5.21 -15.99 -21.11
N ARG A 255 -6.00 -17.06 -21.13
CA ARG A 255 -6.42 -17.77 -19.90
C ARG A 255 -5.21 -18.13 -19.02
N GLY A 256 -5.22 -17.67 -17.76
CA GLY A 256 -4.13 -17.88 -16.79
C GLY A 256 -3.11 -16.73 -16.70
N PHE A 257 -3.29 -15.65 -17.45
CA PHE A 257 -2.53 -14.42 -17.21
C PHE A 257 -3.03 -13.72 -15.94
N GLU A 258 -2.24 -13.77 -14.88
CA GLU A 258 -2.56 -13.21 -13.56
C GLU A 258 -1.68 -12.00 -13.21
N ASP A 259 -1.68 -10.94 -14.02
CA ASP A 259 -1.11 -9.65 -13.61
C ASP A 259 -2.22 -8.63 -13.29
N ALA A 260 -2.74 -8.73 -12.07
CA ALA A 260 -3.77 -7.82 -11.58
C ALA A 260 -3.28 -6.35 -11.55
N GLY A 261 -1.97 -6.11 -11.44
CA GLY A 261 -1.38 -4.77 -11.47
C GLY A 261 -1.51 -4.15 -12.86
N LEU A 262 -1.17 -4.91 -13.90
CA LEU A 262 -1.31 -4.45 -15.29
C LEU A 262 -2.78 -4.26 -15.68
N GLN A 263 -3.66 -5.19 -15.29
CA GLN A 263 -5.10 -5.06 -15.54
C GLN A 263 -5.68 -3.81 -14.87
N ALA A 264 -5.23 -3.49 -13.66
CA ALA A 264 -5.60 -2.26 -12.97
C ALA A 264 -5.08 -1.02 -13.72
N CYS A 265 -3.83 -1.02 -14.18
CA CYS A 265 -3.27 0.08 -14.98
C CYS A 265 -4.12 0.35 -16.23
N ILE A 266 -4.49 -0.71 -16.96
CA ILE A 266 -5.29 -0.59 -18.17
C ILE A 266 -6.64 0.06 -17.87
N SER A 267 -7.34 -0.47 -16.86
CA SER A 267 -8.64 0.05 -16.44
C SER A 267 -8.56 1.51 -15.97
N LEU A 268 -7.55 1.87 -15.17
CA LEU A 268 -7.35 3.22 -14.64
C LEU A 268 -7.01 4.25 -15.74
N LEU A 269 -6.45 3.81 -16.86
CA LEU A 269 -6.11 4.65 -18.02
C LEU A 269 -7.22 4.65 -19.09
N GLY A 270 -8.40 4.14 -18.77
CA GLY A 270 -9.59 4.15 -19.64
C GLY A 270 -9.67 2.99 -20.65
N GLY A 271 -8.77 2.02 -20.57
CA GLY A 271 -8.84 0.79 -21.35
C GLY A 271 -9.84 -0.21 -20.76
N VAL A 272 -10.29 -1.16 -21.58
CA VAL A 272 -11.16 -2.25 -21.13
C VAL A 272 -10.36 -3.55 -21.11
N VAL A 273 -10.59 -4.38 -20.09
CA VAL A 273 -9.94 -5.68 -19.92
C VAL A 273 -10.99 -6.79 -20.00
N SER A 274 -10.72 -7.84 -20.77
CA SER A 274 -11.51 -9.07 -20.78
C SER A 274 -10.63 -10.32 -20.88
N GLU A 275 -11.20 -11.48 -20.54
CA GLU A 275 -10.52 -12.77 -20.64
C GLU A 275 -10.82 -13.43 -22.00
N ALA A 276 -9.79 -13.89 -22.70
CA ALA A 276 -9.96 -14.64 -23.93
C ALA A 276 -10.25 -16.13 -23.63
N PRO A 277 -11.12 -16.79 -24.41
CA PRO A 277 -11.39 -18.22 -24.25
C PRO A 277 -10.24 -19.13 -24.71
N SER A 278 -9.21 -18.61 -25.39
CA SER A 278 -8.10 -19.37 -25.98
C SER A 278 -6.76 -19.20 -25.22
N LYS A 279 -5.81 -20.11 -25.49
CA LYS A 279 -4.55 -20.31 -24.75
C LYS A 279 -3.36 -19.44 -25.20
N GLU A 280 -3.52 -18.47 -26.10
CA GLU A 280 -2.35 -17.76 -26.68
C GLU A 280 -2.44 -16.22 -26.60
N SER A 281 -1.44 -15.65 -25.89
CA SER A 281 -0.95 -14.26 -25.88
C SER A 281 -1.89 -13.11 -25.48
N LEU A 282 -1.31 -12.02 -24.97
CA LEU A 282 -2.00 -10.73 -24.79
C LEU A 282 -2.39 -10.20 -26.17
N MET A 283 -3.68 -10.18 -26.45
CA MET A 283 -4.22 -9.67 -27.69
C MET A 283 -4.87 -8.31 -27.42
N VAL A 284 -4.65 -7.35 -28.30
CA VAL A 284 -5.34 -6.06 -28.24
C VAL A 284 -6.27 -6.02 -29.43
N THR A 285 -7.55 -5.82 -29.14
CA THR A 285 -8.54 -5.50 -30.16
C THR A 285 -8.70 -3.98 -30.18
N SER A 286 -8.32 -3.35 -31.28
CA SER A 286 -8.69 -1.96 -31.53
C SER A 286 -10.19 -1.92 -31.80
N GLY A 287 -10.98 -1.42 -30.85
CA GLY A 287 -12.41 -1.26 -31.02
C GLY A 287 -12.75 0.09 -31.64
N THR A 288 -13.00 0.15 -32.94
CA THR A 288 -14.13 0.94 -33.43
C THR A 288 -15.36 0.05 -33.31
N CYS A 289 -16.37 0.51 -32.56
CA CYS A 289 -17.63 -0.18 -32.30
C CYS A 289 -18.12 -1.02 -33.50
N GLN A 290 -18.37 -2.32 -33.30
CA GLN A 290 -19.33 -3.03 -34.13
C GLN A 290 -20.25 -3.88 -33.24
N THR A 291 -21.53 -3.64 -33.45
CA THR A 291 -22.70 -4.38 -32.94
C THR A 291 -22.58 -5.89 -33.21
N PRO A 292 -23.27 -6.73 -32.44
CA PRO A 292 -23.22 -8.18 -32.60
C PRO A 292 -24.02 -8.60 -33.84
N THR A 293 -23.41 -8.58 -35.02
CA THR A 293 -23.91 -9.32 -36.19
C THR A 293 -22.78 -9.49 -37.21
N ASP A 294 -22.34 -10.74 -37.39
CA ASP A 294 -21.59 -11.27 -38.55
C ASP A 294 -20.57 -10.35 -39.25
N ALA A 295 -19.47 -10.01 -38.59
CA ALA A 295 -18.29 -9.43 -39.25
C ALA A 295 -17.02 -10.21 -38.88
N LEU A 296 -16.13 -10.39 -39.86
CA LEU A 296 -14.82 -11.07 -39.73
C LEU A 296 -14.08 -10.61 -38.45
N PRO A 297 -13.30 -11.49 -37.80
CA PRO A 297 -12.54 -11.11 -36.62
C PRO A 297 -11.63 -9.92 -36.97
N PRO A 298 -11.67 -8.81 -36.21
CA PRO A 298 -10.78 -7.69 -36.42
C PRO A 298 -9.33 -8.19 -36.36
N ALA A 299 -8.45 -7.64 -37.20
CA ALA A 299 -7.04 -7.97 -37.18
C ALA A 299 -6.50 -7.80 -35.76
N MET A 300 -6.13 -8.91 -35.11
CA MET A 300 -5.66 -8.89 -33.74
C MET A 300 -4.16 -8.65 -33.73
N SER A 301 -3.72 -7.64 -32.97
CA SER A 301 -2.32 -7.33 -32.78
C SER A 301 -1.90 -7.71 -31.37
N ALA A 302 -0.73 -8.34 -31.26
CA ALA A 302 -0.17 -8.70 -29.95
C ALA A 302 0.79 -7.61 -29.47
N ILE A 303 0.72 -7.29 -28.18
CA ILE A 303 1.68 -6.46 -27.47
C ILE A 303 2.12 -7.20 -26.21
N THR A 304 3.38 -7.12 -25.85
CA THR A 304 3.83 -7.69 -24.57
C THR A 304 3.48 -6.76 -23.40
N ALA A 305 3.38 -7.30 -22.18
CA ALA A 305 3.18 -6.51 -20.97
C ALA A 305 4.30 -5.45 -20.79
N ALA A 306 5.54 -5.85 -21.06
CA ALA A 306 6.71 -4.98 -21.04
C ALA A 306 6.58 -3.80 -22.02
N GLU A 307 6.23 -4.05 -23.28
CA GLU A 307 6.04 -3.00 -24.28
C GLU A 307 4.88 -2.06 -23.92
N LEU A 308 3.78 -2.61 -23.40
CA LEU A 308 2.65 -1.80 -22.96
C LEU A 308 3.06 -0.89 -21.79
N LEU A 309 3.81 -1.41 -20.83
CA LEU A 309 4.29 -0.63 -19.69
C LEU A 309 5.23 0.50 -20.12
N VAL A 310 6.10 0.25 -21.12
CA VAL A 310 6.93 1.30 -21.73
C VAL A 310 6.04 2.38 -22.35
N CYS A 311 5.06 2.01 -23.17
CA CYS A 311 4.16 2.99 -23.81
C CYS A 311 3.37 3.81 -22.78
N ILE A 312 2.92 3.16 -21.70
CA ILE A 312 2.22 3.81 -20.59
C ILE A 312 3.13 4.85 -19.94
N THR A 313 4.33 4.43 -19.54
CA THR A 313 5.26 5.28 -18.78
C THR A 313 5.86 6.41 -19.59
N THR A 314 6.04 6.25 -20.90
CA THR A 314 6.46 7.32 -21.80
C THR A 314 5.30 8.21 -22.26
N LYS A 315 4.05 7.85 -21.93
CA LYS A 315 2.82 8.50 -22.41
C LYS A 315 2.73 8.56 -23.94
N ASP A 316 3.37 7.62 -24.63
CA ASP A 316 3.47 7.63 -26.09
C ASP A 316 2.34 6.81 -26.73
N ARG A 317 1.16 7.43 -26.85
CA ARG A 317 0.02 6.83 -27.55
C ARG A 317 0.32 6.59 -29.04
N GLY A 318 1.20 7.38 -29.65
CA GLY A 318 1.62 7.21 -31.03
C GLY A 318 2.38 5.90 -31.22
N ALA A 319 3.41 5.67 -30.40
CA ALA A 319 4.17 4.42 -30.39
C ALA A 319 3.28 3.21 -30.09
N LEU A 320 2.33 3.34 -29.15
CA LEU A 320 1.35 2.29 -28.89
C LEU A 320 0.53 1.98 -30.15
N ASN A 321 -0.04 2.98 -30.81
CA ASN A 321 -0.82 2.78 -32.04
C ASN A 321 0.02 2.17 -33.18
N CYS A 322 1.29 2.59 -33.35
CA CYS A 322 2.19 2.01 -34.35
C CYS A 322 2.49 0.53 -34.09
N ARG A 323 2.67 0.15 -32.82
CA ARG A 323 2.84 -1.25 -32.41
C ARG A 323 1.59 -2.07 -32.71
N LEU A 324 0.42 -1.52 -32.39
CA LEU A 324 -0.87 -2.15 -32.66
C LEU A 324 -1.22 -2.21 -34.15
N ALA A 325 -0.70 -1.31 -34.98
CA ALA A 325 -0.94 -1.33 -36.43
C ALA A 325 0.00 -2.29 -37.19
N SER A 326 1.08 -2.75 -36.57
CA SER A 326 2.03 -3.66 -37.20
C SER A 326 1.51 -5.10 -37.10
N PRO A 327 1.22 -5.81 -38.21
CA PRO A 327 0.80 -7.20 -38.14
C PRO A 327 1.92 -8.03 -37.51
N THR A 328 1.70 -8.53 -36.30
CA THR A 328 2.64 -9.42 -35.63
C THR A 328 2.81 -10.68 -36.46
N GLN A 329 4.03 -10.92 -36.98
CA GLN A 329 4.40 -12.26 -37.44
C GLN A 329 4.19 -13.23 -36.28
N PRO A 330 3.56 -14.40 -36.51
CA PRO A 330 3.39 -15.38 -35.45
C PRO A 330 4.76 -15.72 -34.84
N PRO A 331 4.83 -16.01 -33.53
CA PRO A 331 6.08 -16.38 -32.90
C PRO A 331 6.72 -17.51 -33.71
N ARG A 332 7.93 -17.28 -34.25
CA ARG A 332 8.69 -18.33 -34.92
C ARG A 332 8.78 -19.48 -33.93
N LYS A 333 8.13 -20.62 -34.25
CA LYS A 333 8.46 -21.90 -33.62
C LYS A 333 9.97 -22.01 -33.66
N VAL A 334 10.61 -22.00 -32.49
CA VAL A 334 12.00 -22.40 -32.38
C VAL A 334 12.00 -23.88 -32.79
N LEU A 335 12.28 -24.15 -34.07
CA LEU A 335 12.58 -25.51 -34.51
C LEU A 335 13.83 -25.90 -33.72
N LEU A 336 13.64 -26.81 -32.77
CA LEU A 336 14.76 -27.53 -32.18
C LEU A 336 15.61 -28.09 -33.32
N PRO A 337 16.95 -27.95 -33.24
CA PRO A 337 17.84 -28.55 -34.22
C PRO A 337 17.49 -30.04 -34.40
N PRO A 338 17.59 -30.60 -35.62
CA PRO A 338 17.13 -31.96 -35.94
C PRO A 338 17.75 -33.09 -35.07
N GLY A 339 18.77 -32.79 -34.25
CA GLY A 339 19.32 -33.73 -33.27
C GLY A 339 18.58 -33.85 -31.93
N GLN A 340 17.72 -32.90 -31.54
CA GLN A 340 17.02 -32.95 -30.23
C GLN A 340 15.62 -33.57 -30.28
N GLN A 341 15.03 -33.75 -31.48
CA GLN A 341 13.73 -34.42 -31.62
C GLN A 341 13.84 -35.95 -31.44
N GLN A 342 15.00 -36.57 -31.72
CA GLN A 342 15.20 -38.01 -31.51
C GLN A 342 15.33 -38.41 -30.03
N GLN A 343 15.84 -37.52 -29.17
CA GLN A 343 15.97 -37.82 -27.73
C GLN A 343 14.63 -37.82 -26.99
N GLN A 344 13.66 -37.01 -27.42
CA GLN A 344 12.32 -37.01 -26.82
C GLN A 344 11.47 -38.22 -27.24
N GLN A 345 11.68 -38.78 -28.43
CA GLN A 345 10.99 -40.02 -28.83
C GLN A 345 11.56 -41.27 -28.16
N GLN A 346 12.84 -41.29 -27.79
CA GLN A 346 13.43 -42.43 -27.06
C GLN A 346 13.12 -42.44 -25.55
N GLN A 347 12.66 -41.32 -24.97
CA GLN A 347 12.23 -41.29 -23.56
C GLN A 347 10.74 -41.61 -23.36
N GLN A 348 9.99 -41.82 -24.45
CA GLN A 348 8.56 -42.15 -24.41
C GLN A 348 8.24 -43.58 -24.88
N GLN A 349 9.25 -44.43 -25.06
CA GLN A 349 9.12 -45.88 -25.20
C GLN A 349 9.73 -46.57 -23.99
#